data_AF-A0A957BBJ7-F1
#
_entry.id   AF-A0A957BBJ7-F1
#
_cell.length_a   1.000
_cell.length_b   1.000
_cell.length_c   1.000
_cell.angle_alpha   90.00
_cell.angle_beta   90.00
_cell.angle_gamma   90.00
#
_symmetry.space_group_name_H-M   'P 1'
#
loop_
_entity.id
_entity.type
_entity.pdbx_description
1 polymer ?
#
loop_
_entity_poly.entity_id
_entity_poly.type
_entity_poly.pdbx_seq_one_letter_code
_entity_poly.pdbx_strand_id
1 'polypeptide(L)'
;PELGANGLLRFYLMHVLLLPLFLFIFTGVHYYKVIIHGHSLPPQTENIGEDTAKRVPLDKRVYYIPDILSNEILWIAVTTFIMTVLCIWFYHAPLENHADPQVTPLGTTAPWYFLWIQGALKLGDKFLMGIFFPTAALGLLAAIPYLDVTPSRRYAHRRWMLTAAMALISFATVLSYMGLPEFAVATSAETEILHDLTKEPAHNAVGAMRTVPFAQAAPGMYTTEQLFVPEGQTTRDAVAQFEAEIREVPIYLDDSEFDELEAHLNEAHLPIDQIPSRFSVVPNDSPVLLSVLEKLEEEIQHRASELPNAWGAIIITPWQDNLRRIDMVISWDTVVIEAGEPKYNDDGTPQYVYLTDEETGEPILDEMGEPVVHRSIATAHIYLHEDSAYFD
;
A
#
# COMPACT_ATOMS: atom_id res chain seq x y z
N PRO A 1 21.07 15.15 -2.45
CA PRO A 1 21.10 15.42 -0.99
C PRO A 1 20.59 14.21 -0.23
N GLU A 2 21.46 13.52 0.50
CA GLU A 2 21.06 12.39 1.34
C GLU A 2 20.35 12.90 2.60
N LEU A 3 19.22 12.27 2.96
CA LEU A 3 18.52 12.53 4.21
C LEU A 3 19.24 11.82 5.37
N GLY A 4 20.41 12.32 5.75
CA GLY A 4 21.18 11.81 6.89
C GLY A 4 20.71 12.34 8.24
N ALA A 5 21.42 11.98 9.31
CA ALA A 5 21.12 12.39 10.70
C ALA A 5 20.94 13.91 10.88
N ASN A 6 21.73 14.73 10.16
CA ASN A 6 21.58 16.18 10.19
C ASN A 6 20.27 16.67 9.57
N GLY A 7 19.76 15.99 8.54
CA GLY A 7 18.44 16.25 7.97
C GLY A 7 17.36 15.95 9.00
N LEU A 8 17.40 14.75 9.59
CA LEU A 8 16.47 14.32 10.63
C LEU A 8 16.43 15.32 11.81
N LEU A 9 17.60 15.75 12.31
CA LEU A 9 17.67 16.71 13.42
C LEU A 9 17.01 18.05 13.08
N ARG A 10 17.19 18.56 11.85
CA ARG A 10 16.56 19.81 11.41
C ARG A 10 15.03 19.67 11.38
N PHE A 11 14.52 18.59 10.80
CA PHE A 11 13.08 18.32 10.77
C PHE A 11 12.51 18.12 12.17
N TYR A 12 13.22 17.40 13.04
CA TYR A 12 12.85 17.23 14.45
C TYR A 12 12.71 18.59 15.16
N LEU A 13 13.71 19.47 15.06
CA LEU A 13 13.66 20.80 15.68
C LEU A 13 12.56 21.67 15.07
N MET A 14 12.36 21.62 13.75
CA MET A 14 11.27 22.35 13.10
C MET A 14 9.89 21.85 13.53
N HIS A 15 9.72 20.55 13.72
CA HIS A 15 8.43 19.93 14.06
C HIS A 15 8.09 20.01 15.54
N VAL A 16 9.07 19.83 16.44
CA VAL A 16 8.83 19.78 17.89
C VAL A 16 8.88 21.17 18.52
N LEU A 17 9.66 22.10 17.98
CA LEU A 17 9.84 23.43 18.55
C LEU A 17 9.21 24.52 17.69
N LEU A 18 9.61 24.64 16.42
CA LEU A 18 9.23 25.79 15.59
C LEU A 18 7.75 25.78 15.18
N LEU A 19 7.24 24.64 14.69
CA LEU A 19 5.86 24.50 14.24
C LEU A 19 4.85 24.67 15.40
N PRO A 20 5.04 24.07 16.60
CA PRO A 20 4.16 24.30 17.74
C PRO A 20 4.21 25.74 18.25
N LEU A 21 5.38 26.40 18.19
CA LEU A 21 5.49 27.82 18.50
C LEU A 21 4.66 28.68 17.54
N PHE A 22 4.73 28.42 16.23
CA PHE A 22 3.88 29.10 15.26
C PHE A 22 2.40 28.80 15.52
N LEU A 23 2.04 27.53 15.74
CA LEU A 23 0.66 27.14 16.05
C LEU A 23 0.14 27.89 17.28
N PHE A 24 0.94 28.01 18.34
CA PHE A 24 0.58 28.76 19.54
C PHE A 24 0.34 30.25 19.24
N ILE A 25 1.24 30.89 18.50
CA ILE A 25 1.11 32.32 18.13
C ILE A 25 -0.13 32.54 17.26
N PHE A 26 -0.29 31.75 16.19
CA PHE A 26 -1.42 31.88 15.27
C PHE A 26 -2.74 31.56 15.94
N THR A 27 -2.80 30.54 16.79
CA THR A 27 -4.00 30.21 17.58
C THR A 27 -4.33 31.33 18.56
N GLY A 28 -3.33 31.92 19.21
CA GLY A 28 -3.51 33.08 20.09
C GLY A 28 -4.06 34.30 19.35
N VAL A 29 -3.49 34.64 18.19
CA VAL A 29 -3.98 35.73 17.32
C VAL A 29 -5.39 35.43 16.81
N HIS A 30 -5.67 34.20 16.40
CA HIS A 30 -6.99 33.75 15.97
C HIS A 30 -8.01 33.92 17.10
N TYR A 31 -7.72 33.40 18.29
CA TYR A 31 -8.59 33.49 19.45
C TYR A 31 -8.83 34.94 19.89
N TYR A 32 -7.77 35.76 19.91
CA TYR A 32 -7.87 37.20 20.16
C TYR A 32 -8.80 37.90 19.16
N LYS A 33 -8.68 37.58 17.87
CA LYS A 33 -9.56 38.14 16.83
C LYS A 33 -11.00 37.66 16.99
N VAL A 34 -11.23 36.41 17.37
CA VAL A 34 -12.58 35.88 17.64
C VAL A 34 -13.20 36.57 18.85
N ILE A 35 -12.45 36.80 19.93
CA ILE A 35 -12.93 37.57 21.08
C ILE A 35 -13.28 39.00 20.67
N ILE A 36 -12.41 39.65 19.90
CA ILE A 36 -12.65 41.02 19.45
C ILE A 36 -13.89 41.08 18.59
N HIS A 37 -14.11 40.16 17.65
CA HIS A 37 -15.23 40.26 16.69
C HIS A 37 -16.51 39.58 17.17
N GLY A 38 -16.42 38.71 18.17
CA GLY A 38 -17.51 37.87 18.66
C GLY A 38 -17.72 36.62 17.80
N HIS A 39 -18.33 35.59 18.38
CA HIS A 39 -18.76 34.43 17.62
C HIS A 39 -19.91 34.81 16.69
N SER A 40 -19.82 34.38 15.44
CA SER A 40 -20.82 34.71 14.45
C SER A 40 -22.15 34.05 14.81
N LEU A 41 -23.24 34.81 14.76
CA LEU A 41 -24.58 34.26 15.00
C LEU A 41 -25.03 33.38 13.83
N PRO A 42 -26.00 32.46 14.04
CA PRO A 42 -26.56 31.66 12.97
C PRO A 42 -27.08 32.54 11.82
N PRO A 43 -26.84 32.18 10.55
CA PRO A 43 -27.07 33.03 9.38
C PRO A 43 -28.45 33.68 9.20
N GLN A 44 -29.48 33.21 9.90
CA GLN A 44 -30.86 33.70 9.80
C GLN A 44 -31.25 34.68 10.91
N THR A 45 -30.43 34.78 11.97
CA THR A 45 -30.75 35.53 13.20
C THR A 45 -30.41 37.01 13.11
N GLU A 46 -29.57 37.39 12.14
CA GLU A 46 -29.17 38.77 11.90
C GLU A 46 -29.91 39.39 10.72
N ASN A 47 -30.10 40.71 10.79
CA ASN A 47 -30.54 41.49 9.64
C ASN A 47 -29.46 41.50 8.55
N ILE A 48 -29.88 41.65 7.30
CA ILE A 48 -28.96 41.65 6.17
C ILE A 48 -28.07 42.89 6.23
N GLY A 49 -26.75 42.70 6.20
CA GLY A 49 -25.76 43.78 6.21
C GLY A 49 -25.45 44.37 7.60
N GLU A 50 -26.05 43.84 8.67
CA GLU A 50 -25.76 44.26 10.04
C GLU A 50 -24.94 43.20 10.78
N ASP A 51 -23.80 43.59 11.36
CA ASP A 51 -23.06 42.75 12.32
C ASP A 51 -23.56 43.05 13.73
N THR A 52 -24.41 42.16 14.24
CA THR A 52 -25.05 42.26 15.55
C THR A 52 -24.50 41.25 16.55
N ALA A 53 -23.51 40.45 16.16
CA ALA A 53 -22.93 39.39 16.98
C ALA A 53 -22.48 39.90 18.37
N LYS A 54 -21.98 41.13 18.45
CA LYS A 54 -21.59 41.77 19.71
C LYS A 54 -22.73 42.37 20.52
N ARG A 55 -23.86 42.66 19.88
CA ARG A 55 -24.96 43.49 20.41
C ARG A 55 -26.24 42.68 20.64
N VAL A 56 -26.11 41.37 20.86
CA VAL A 56 -27.21 40.51 21.29
C VAL A 56 -27.74 40.99 22.64
N PRO A 57 -29.05 41.14 22.86
CA PRO A 57 -29.55 41.59 24.15
C PRO A 57 -29.34 40.51 25.23
N LEU A 58 -29.20 40.95 26.49
CA LEU A 58 -28.72 40.11 27.62
C LEU A 58 -29.64 38.92 27.91
N ASP A 59 -30.94 39.05 27.64
CA ASP A 59 -31.97 38.02 27.79
C ASP A 59 -31.76 36.81 26.86
N LYS A 60 -31.00 36.98 25.77
CA LYS A 60 -30.68 35.92 24.81
C LYS A 60 -29.27 35.36 24.96
N ARG A 61 -28.46 35.89 25.88
CA ARG A 61 -27.08 35.44 26.12
C ARG A 61 -27.04 34.38 27.20
N VAL A 62 -26.19 33.38 26.98
CA VAL A 62 -25.83 32.38 28.00
C VAL A 62 -24.39 32.65 28.41
N TYR A 63 -24.08 32.52 29.70
CA TYR A 63 -22.71 32.70 30.17
C TYR A 63 -21.83 31.54 29.70
N TYR A 64 -20.58 31.85 29.35
CA TYR A 64 -19.62 30.81 28.95
C TYR A 64 -19.36 29.84 30.11
N ILE A 65 -19.15 30.38 31.31
CA ILE A 65 -18.95 29.61 32.54
C ILE A 65 -20.19 29.79 33.43
N PRO A 66 -20.80 28.70 33.93
CA PRO A 66 -20.42 27.30 33.74
C PRO A 66 -21.04 26.62 32.51
N ASP A 67 -22.07 27.22 31.90
CA ASP A 67 -23.01 26.51 31.02
C ASP A 67 -22.35 25.96 29.74
N ILE A 68 -21.75 26.83 28.92
CA ILE A 68 -21.16 26.43 27.64
C ILE A 68 -19.91 25.59 27.86
N LEU A 69 -19.02 26.01 28.78
CA LEU A 69 -17.79 25.30 29.08
C LEU A 69 -18.06 23.86 29.55
N SER A 70 -19.06 23.64 30.41
CA SER A 70 -19.39 22.29 30.87
C SER A 70 -19.90 21.39 29.74
N ASN A 71 -20.68 21.96 28.82
CA ASN A 71 -21.19 21.25 27.64
C ASN A 71 -20.04 20.90 26.66
N GLU A 72 -19.15 21.86 26.38
CA GLU A 72 -17.97 21.63 25.54
C GLU A 72 -17.04 20.57 26.13
N ILE A 73 -16.75 20.62 27.43
CA ILE A 73 -15.93 19.61 28.13
C ILE A 73 -16.59 18.23 28.04
N LEU A 74 -17.92 18.14 28.22
CA LEU A 74 -18.64 16.88 28.09
C LEU A 74 -18.49 16.29 26.68
N TRP A 75 -18.70 17.08 25.62
CA TRP A 75 -18.54 16.60 24.25
C TRP A 75 -17.11 16.21 23.94
N ILE A 76 -16.12 16.99 24.36
CA ILE A 76 -14.70 16.64 24.20
C ILE A 76 -14.40 15.31 24.90
N ALA A 77 -14.88 15.14 26.14
CA ALA A 77 -14.67 13.91 26.90
C ALA A 77 -15.34 12.70 26.24
N VAL A 78 -16.60 12.83 25.81
CA VAL A 78 -17.35 11.76 25.14
C VAL A 78 -16.71 11.39 23.80
N THR A 79 -16.38 12.37 22.96
CA THR A 79 -15.73 12.11 21.66
C THR A 79 -14.35 11.51 21.84
N THR A 80 -13.54 11.98 22.79
CA THR A 80 -12.21 11.42 23.09
C THR A 80 -12.32 10.00 23.62
N PHE A 81 -13.30 9.73 24.49
CA PHE A 81 -13.56 8.38 24.99
C PHE A 81 -13.95 7.43 23.86
N ILE A 82 -14.90 7.81 23.01
CA ILE A 82 -15.32 7.01 21.85
C ILE A 82 -14.12 6.78 20.92
N MET A 83 -13.35 7.82 20.59
CA MET A 83 -12.17 7.69 19.73
C MET A 83 -11.13 6.74 20.34
N THR A 84 -10.87 6.83 21.64
CA THR A 84 -9.93 5.94 22.34
C THR A 84 -10.40 4.49 22.31
N VAL A 85 -11.70 4.24 22.54
CA VAL A 85 -12.28 2.90 22.42
C VAL A 85 -12.23 2.39 20.98
N LEU A 86 -12.44 3.25 19.98
CA LEU A 86 -12.28 2.84 18.59
C LEU A 86 -10.83 2.46 18.29
N CYS A 87 -9.86 3.29 18.68
CA CYS A 87 -8.44 3.07 18.43
C CYS A 87 -7.86 1.86 19.17
N ILE A 88 -8.30 1.52 20.38
CA ILE A 88 -7.76 0.38 21.13
C ILE A 88 -8.30 -0.96 20.59
N TRP A 89 -9.57 -1.01 20.13
CA TRP A 89 -10.22 -2.27 19.79
C TRP A 89 -10.39 -2.52 18.28
N PHE A 90 -10.37 -1.49 17.44
CA PHE A 90 -10.67 -1.61 16.01
C PHE A 90 -9.51 -1.19 15.09
N TYR A 91 -8.47 -0.57 15.63
CA TYR A 91 -7.32 -0.11 14.84
C TYR A 91 -6.03 -0.62 15.45
N HIS A 92 -5.22 -1.26 14.63
CA HIS A 92 -3.87 -1.71 14.96
C HIS A 92 -2.89 -0.81 14.20
N ALA A 93 -1.92 -0.24 14.92
CA ALA A 93 -0.84 0.55 14.34
C ALA A 93 0.51 -0.09 14.72
N PRO A 94 0.80 -1.29 14.19
CA PRO A 94 2.10 -1.93 14.37
C PRO A 94 3.20 -1.06 13.77
N LEU A 95 4.40 -1.17 14.36
CA LEU A 95 5.56 -0.44 13.87
C LEU A 95 6.07 -1.13 12.60
N GLU A 96 6.32 -0.33 11.56
CA GLU A 96 7.05 -0.71 10.36
C GLU A 96 8.54 -0.90 10.67
N ASN A 97 9.26 -1.50 9.73
CA ASN A 97 10.71 -1.69 9.83
C ASN A 97 11.47 -0.36 9.83
N HIS A 98 12.74 -0.42 10.24
CA HIS A 98 13.64 0.72 10.12
C HIS A 98 13.78 1.13 8.65
N ALA A 99 13.68 2.43 8.38
CA ALA A 99 13.76 2.96 7.03
C ALA A 99 15.07 2.58 6.33
N ASP A 100 14.95 1.93 5.17
CA ASP A 100 16.07 1.58 4.30
C ASP A 100 16.07 2.49 3.05
N PRO A 101 17.10 3.33 2.85
CA PRO A 101 17.21 4.17 1.64
C PRO A 101 17.36 3.39 0.33
N GLN A 102 17.69 2.10 0.37
CA GLN A 102 17.88 1.26 -0.82
C GLN A 102 16.58 0.61 -1.29
N VAL A 103 15.54 0.59 -0.45
CA VAL A 103 14.26 -0.07 -0.73
C VAL A 103 13.14 0.96 -0.69
N THR A 104 12.37 1.05 -1.78
CA THR A 104 11.12 1.85 -1.80
C THR A 104 9.94 0.90 -1.68
N PRO A 105 9.15 0.96 -0.60
CA PRO A 105 7.99 0.08 -0.43
C PRO A 105 6.95 0.30 -1.54
N LEU A 106 6.40 -0.80 -2.05
CA LEU A 106 5.27 -0.76 -2.98
C LEU A 106 4.05 -0.14 -2.28
N GLY A 107 3.29 0.68 -2.99
CA GLY A 107 2.08 1.30 -2.45
C GLY A 107 2.30 2.42 -1.42
N THR A 108 3.52 2.97 -1.30
CA THR A 108 3.78 4.11 -0.40
C THR A 108 2.83 5.28 -0.71
N THR A 109 1.99 5.66 0.25
CA THR A 109 1.04 6.77 0.10
C THR A 109 1.27 7.88 1.10
N ALA A 110 0.90 9.10 0.71
CA ALA A 110 0.87 10.22 1.62
C ALA A 110 -0.24 10.00 2.67
N PRO A 111 -0.11 10.60 3.86
CA PRO A 111 -1.20 10.62 4.84
C PRO A 111 -2.51 11.08 4.21
N TRP A 112 -3.64 10.53 4.66
CA TRP A 112 -4.96 10.69 4.02
C TRP A 112 -5.35 12.15 3.69
N TYR A 113 -4.93 13.11 4.51
CA TYR A 113 -5.20 14.55 4.31
C TYR A 113 -4.39 15.18 3.17
N PHE A 114 -3.43 14.47 2.59
CA PHE A 114 -2.65 14.84 1.41
C PHE A 114 -2.99 14.02 0.15
N LEU A 115 -3.89 13.02 0.24
CA LEU A 115 -4.23 12.18 -0.91
C LEU A 115 -4.76 12.98 -2.10
N TRP A 116 -5.49 14.07 -1.87
CA TRP A 116 -5.97 14.94 -2.97
C TRP A 116 -4.83 15.60 -3.76
N ILE A 117 -3.68 15.86 -3.12
CA ILE A 117 -2.47 16.35 -3.82
C ILE A 117 -1.81 15.21 -4.58
N GLN A 118 -1.71 14.03 -3.95
CA GLN A 118 -1.16 12.83 -4.59
C GLN A 118 -1.98 12.42 -5.83
N GLY A 119 -3.31 12.46 -5.76
CA GLY A 119 -4.17 12.18 -6.91
C GLY A 119 -4.04 13.23 -8.00
N ALA A 120 -3.87 14.51 -7.65
CA ALA A 120 -3.58 15.55 -8.63
C ALA A 120 -2.25 15.28 -9.37
N LEU A 121 -1.22 14.79 -8.68
CA LEU A 121 0.07 14.45 -9.29
C LEU A 121 -0.02 13.36 -10.36
N LYS A 122 -1.06 12.52 -10.33
CA LYS A 122 -1.30 11.50 -11.38
C LYS A 122 -1.90 12.10 -12.66
N LEU A 123 -2.41 13.33 -12.63
CA LEU A 123 -3.10 13.96 -13.77
C LEU A 123 -2.17 14.68 -14.75
N GLY A 124 -0.92 14.96 -14.38
CA GLY A 124 -0.03 15.70 -15.26
C GLY A 124 1.29 16.14 -14.63
N ASP A 125 1.76 17.31 -15.04
CA ASP A 125 3.06 17.83 -14.61
C ASP A 125 3.15 18.00 -13.08
N LYS A 126 4.29 17.57 -12.52
CA LYS A 126 4.54 17.52 -11.07
C LYS A 126 4.53 18.90 -10.43
N PHE A 127 5.05 19.92 -11.12
CA PHE A 127 5.05 21.29 -10.59
C PHE A 127 3.65 21.89 -10.63
N LEU A 128 2.96 21.77 -11.76
CA LEU A 128 1.61 22.31 -11.93
C LEU A 128 0.61 21.69 -10.96
N MET A 129 0.62 20.37 -10.82
CA MET A 129 -0.35 19.65 -9.98
C MET A 129 0.06 19.56 -8.50
N GLY A 130 1.36 19.48 -8.21
CA GLY A 130 1.86 19.31 -6.85
C GLY A 130 2.06 20.62 -6.09
N ILE A 131 2.39 21.72 -6.78
CA ILE A 131 2.75 23.00 -6.13
C ILE A 131 1.76 24.09 -6.52
N PHE A 132 1.61 24.36 -7.82
CA PHE A 132 0.79 25.47 -8.28
C PHE A 132 -0.69 25.25 -7.92
N PHE A 133 -1.25 24.09 -8.27
CA PHE A 133 -2.66 23.78 -8.02
C PHE A 133 -3.05 23.86 -6.54
N PRO A 134 -2.35 23.19 -5.58
CA PRO A 134 -2.69 23.30 -4.16
C PRO A 134 -2.54 24.72 -3.64
N THR A 135 -1.48 25.43 -4.06
CA THR A 135 -1.25 26.82 -3.64
C THR A 135 -2.34 27.75 -4.17
N ALA A 136 -2.75 27.59 -5.43
CA ALA A 136 -3.82 28.37 -6.03
C ALA A 136 -5.19 28.06 -5.39
N ALA A 137 -5.48 26.79 -5.07
CA ALA A 137 -6.70 26.39 -4.40
C ALA A 137 -6.78 26.99 -2.98
N LEU A 138 -5.72 26.85 -2.18
CA LEU A 138 -5.65 27.46 -0.84
C LEU A 138 -5.65 28.98 -0.89
N GLY A 139 -4.97 29.57 -1.88
CA GLY A 139 -4.98 31.02 -2.12
C GLY A 139 -6.37 31.54 -2.49
N LEU A 140 -7.12 30.80 -3.31
CA LEU A 140 -8.52 31.10 -3.63
C LEU A 140 -9.38 31.04 -2.36
N LEU A 141 -9.26 29.99 -1.54
CA LEU A 141 -9.97 29.88 -0.26
C LEU A 141 -9.66 31.04 0.68
N ALA A 142 -8.39 31.44 0.77
CA ALA A 142 -7.97 32.61 1.55
C ALA A 142 -8.53 33.93 0.98
N ALA A 143 -8.75 34.01 -0.33
CA ALA A 143 -9.31 35.17 -1.01
C ALA A 143 -10.85 35.23 -0.97
N ILE A 144 -11.56 34.14 -0.64
CA ILE A 144 -13.04 34.08 -0.60
C ILE A 144 -13.67 35.28 0.14
N PRO A 145 -13.19 35.70 1.33
CA PRO A 145 -13.78 36.83 2.04
C PRO A 145 -13.77 38.15 1.26
N TYR A 146 -12.86 38.31 0.29
CA TYR A 146 -12.74 39.50 -0.56
C TYR A 146 -13.48 39.36 -1.90
N LEU A 147 -13.70 38.12 -2.35
CA LEU A 147 -14.41 37.82 -3.58
C LEU A 147 -15.93 37.76 -3.36
N ASP A 148 -16.38 37.18 -2.24
CA ASP A 148 -17.79 37.08 -1.88
C ASP A 148 -18.23 38.27 -1.02
N VAL A 149 -18.48 39.39 -1.68
CA VAL A 149 -18.94 40.65 -1.07
C VAL A 149 -20.45 40.67 -0.79
N THR A 150 -21.14 39.53 -0.85
CA THR A 150 -22.60 39.45 -0.64
C THR A 150 -22.96 39.92 0.77
N PRO A 151 -23.81 40.96 0.97
CA PRO A 151 -24.13 41.48 2.30
C PRO A 151 -24.93 40.49 3.19
N SER A 152 -25.63 39.55 2.58
CA SER A 152 -26.42 38.53 3.30
C SER A 152 -25.56 37.33 3.68
N ARG A 153 -25.66 36.86 4.92
CA ARG A 153 -25.03 35.62 5.40
C ARG A 153 -25.90 34.38 5.19
N ARG A 154 -27.18 34.54 4.81
CA ARG A 154 -28.17 33.46 4.66
C ARG A 154 -27.77 32.48 3.55
N TYR A 155 -27.86 31.17 3.83
CA TYR A 155 -27.50 30.12 2.88
C TYR A 155 -28.19 30.24 1.51
N ALA A 156 -29.49 30.55 1.49
CA ALA A 156 -30.27 30.68 0.25
C ALA A 156 -29.71 31.76 -0.71
N HIS A 157 -29.11 32.83 -0.18
CA HIS A 157 -28.56 33.92 -1.00
C HIS A 157 -27.16 33.60 -1.52
N ARG A 158 -26.48 32.59 -0.96
CA ARG A 158 -25.12 32.15 -1.32
C ARG A 158 -25.11 30.83 -2.08
N ARG A 159 -26.23 30.43 -2.67
CA ARG A 159 -26.37 29.15 -3.40
C ARG A 159 -25.24 28.90 -4.39
N TRP A 160 -24.79 29.91 -5.15
CA TRP A 160 -23.70 29.74 -6.10
C TRP A 160 -22.35 29.45 -5.42
N MET A 161 -22.04 30.19 -4.34
CA MET A 161 -20.81 29.97 -3.59
C MET A 161 -20.83 28.63 -2.85
N LEU A 162 -21.98 28.26 -2.28
CA LEU A 162 -22.16 26.96 -1.64
C LEU A 162 -22.08 25.81 -2.66
N THR A 163 -22.68 25.96 -3.85
CA THR A 163 -22.54 24.98 -4.93
C THR A 163 -21.09 24.86 -5.39
N ALA A 164 -20.37 25.97 -5.55
CA ALA A 164 -18.94 25.96 -5.88
C ALA A 164 -18.10 25.29 -4.77
N ALA A 165 -18.40 25.55 -3.50
CA ALA A 165 -17.74 24.90 -2.37
C ALA A 165 -18.03 23.40 -2.33
N MET A 166 -19.28 22.98 -2.56
CA MET A 166 -19.64 21.56 -2.65
C MET A 166 -18.96 20.88 -3.84
N ALA A 167 -18.89 21.56 -5.00
CA ALA A 167 -18.17 21.05 -6.16
C ALA A 167 -16.66 20.91 -5.88
N LEU A 168 -16.05 21.88 -5.19
CA LEU A 168 -14.65 21.81 -4.78
C LEU A 168 -14.41 20.65 -3.79
N ILE A 169 -15.29 20.45 -2.82
CA ILE A 169 -15.22 19.32 -1.88
C ILE A 169 -15.34 18.00 -2.65
N SER A 170 -16.36 17.84 -3.50
CA SER A 170 -16.53 16.64 -4.33
C SER A 170 -15.30 16.39 -5.21
N PHE A 171 -14.75 17.44 -5.82
CA PHE A 171 -13.53 17.35 -6.61
C PHE A 171 -12.31 16.91 -5.79
N ALA A 172 -12.11 17.48 -4.60
CA ALA A 172 -11.05 17.08 -3.68
C ALA A 172 -11.22 15.63 -3.18
N THR A 173 -12.47 15.17 -2.97
CA THR A 173 -12.77 13.78 -2.63
C THR A 173 -12.41 12.83 -3.77
N VAL A 174 -12.76 13.19 -5.02
CA VAL A 174 -12.37 12.40 -6.20
C VAL A 174 -10.84 12.35 -6.33
N LEU A 175 -10.15 13.47 -6.16
CA LEU A 175 -8.69 13.49 -6.14
C LEU A 175 -8.11 12.66 -4.99
N SER A 176 -8.75 12.63 -3.83
CA SER A 176 -8.31 11.79 -2.71
C SER A 176 -8.43 10.31 -3.04
N TYR A 177 -9.52 9.90 -3.70
CA TYR A 177 -9.67 8.55 -4.22
C TYR A 177 -8.60 8.22 -5.27
N MET A 178 -8.35 9.12 -6.22
CA MET A 178 -7.27 8.96 -7.20
C MET A 178 -5.88 8.89 -6.56
N GLY A 179 -5.71 9.48 -5.38
CA GLY A 179 -4.47 9.46 -4.62
C GLY A 179 -4.14 8.12 -4.00
N LEU A 180 -5.10 7.20 -3.90
CA LEU A 180 -4.89 5.84 -3.40
C LEU A 180 -3.86 5.07 -4.23
N PRO A 181 -3.10 4.13 -3.64
CA PRO A 181 -2.01 3.45 -4.34
C PRO A 181 -2.52 2.55 -5.48
N GLU A 182 -3.76 2.05 -5.40
CA GLU A 182 -4.34 1.14 -6.40
C GLU A 182 -4.80 1.89 -7.66
N PHE A 183 -5.03 3.20 -7.58
CA PHE A 183 -5.60 3.93 -8.71
C PHE A 183 -4.54 4.24 -9.77
N ALA A 184 -4.68 3.70 -10.98
CA ALA A 184 -3.86 4.02 -12.16
C ALA A 184 -2.34 3.82 -11.93
N VAL A 185 -1.97 2.80 -11.15
CA VAL A 185 -0.60 2.32 -11.02
C VAL A 185 -0.52 0.98 -11.74
N ALA A 186 0.34 0.89 -12.76
CA ALA A 186 0.62 -0.36 -13.44
C ALA A 186 1.77 -1.05 -12.71
N THR A 187 1.43 -2.03 -11.88
CA THR A 187 2.36 -2.99 -11.27
C THR A 187 2.20 -4.33 -11.97
N SER A 188 3.30 -5.04 -12.15
CA SER A 188 3.27 -6.39 -12.70
C SER A 188 2.66 -7.37 -11.69
N ALA A 189 1.90 -8.35 -12.18
CA ALA A 189 1.16 -9.30 -11.37
C ALA A 189 1.99 -9.95 -10.26
N GLU A 190 3.17 -10.48 -10.57
CA GLU A 190 4.03 -11.16 -9.61
C GLU A 190 4.47 -10.24 -8.48
N THR A 191 4.76 -8.97 -8.79
CA THR A 191 5.21 -7.99 -7.80
C THR A 191 4.08 -7.67 -6.81
N GLU A 192 2.84 -7.58 -7.30
CA GLU A 192 1.68 -7.32 -6.46
C GLU A 192 1.29 -8.53 -5.61
N ILE A 193 1.32 -9.74 -6.18
CA ILE A 193 1.08 -10.99 -5.45
C ILE A 193 2.12 -11.16 -4.33
N LEU A 194 3.41 -11.03 -4.66
CA LEU A 194 4.48 -11.12 -3.67
C LEU A 194 4.35 -10.03 -2.61
N HIS A 195 4.01 -8.80 -2.99
CA HIS A 195 3.76 -7.72 -2.04
C HIS A 195 2.59 -8.06 -1.11
N ASP A 196 1.44 -8.48 -1.62
CA ASP A 196 0.26 -8.75 -0.79
C ASP A 196 0.44 -9.92 0.17
N LEU A 197 1.29 -10.89 -0.17
CA LEU A 197 1.61 -12.04 0.68
C LEU A 197 2.70 -11.72 1.70
N THR A 198 3.61 -10.79 1.42
CA THR A 198 4.78 -10.46 2.27
C THR A 198 4.70 -9.12 3.00
N LYS A 199 3.73 -8.25 2.64
CA LYS A 199 3.68 -6.86 3.10
C LYS A 199 3.73 -6.74 4.61
N GLU A 200 4.44 -5.69 5.03
CA GLU A 200 4.49 -5.31 6.42
C GLU A 200 3.11 -4.96 6.93
N PRO A 201 2.84 -5.16 8.23
CA PRO A 201 1.56 -4.81 8.75
C PRO A 201 1.41 -3.28 8.73
N ALA A 202 0.53 -2.80 7.86
CA ALA A 202 0.24 -1.38 7.67
C ALA A 202 -1.26 -1.20 7.44
N HIS A 203 -1.84 -0.14 8.01
CA HIS A 203 -3.25 0.20 7.83
C HIS A 203 -4.25 -0.95 8.08
N ASN A 204 -4.04 -1.76 9.13
CA ASN A 204 -4.83 -2.98 9.46
C ASN A 204 -4.75 -4.13 8.43
N ALA A 205 -3.82 -4.10 7.49
CA ALA A 205 -3.53 -5.22 6.60
C ALA A 205 -2.15 -5.81 6.92
N VAL A 206 -1.98 -7.11 6.73
CA VAL A 206 -0.70 -7.81 6.90
C VAL A 206 -0.55 -8.83 5.77
N GLY A 207 0.68 -9.09 5.35
CA GLY A 207 0.98 -10.17 4.43
C GLY A 207 0.56 -11.53 5.00
N ALA A 208 -0.09 -12.37 4.18
CA ALA A 208 -0.57 -13.68 4.62
C ALA A 208 0.55 -14.59 5.15
N MET A 209 1.78 -14.48 4.64
CA MET A 209 2.90 -15.26 5.17
C MET A 209 3.28 -14.88 6.60
N ARG A 210 3.03 -13.63 7.01
CA ARG A 210 3.32 -13.16 8.37
C ARG A 210 2.28 -13.62 9.39
N THR A 211 1.17 -14.21 8.95
CA THR A 211 0.17 -14.80 9.86
C THR A 211 0.46 -16.27 10.20
N VAL A 212 1.46 -16.89 9.54
CA VAL A 212 1.85 -18.28 9.82
C VAL A 212 2.53 -18.34 11.20
N PRO A 213 2.01 -19.13 12.16
CA PRO A 213 2.66 -19.30 13.44
C PRO A 213 4.04 -19.90 13.28
N PHE A 214 5.02 -19.46 14.08
CA PHE A 214 6.39 -19.98 14.01
C PHE A 214 6.46 -21.51 14.11
N ALA A 215 5.60 -22.14 14.93
CA ALA A 215 5.51 -23.60 15.03
C ALA A 215 5.11 -24.30 13.71
N GLN A 216 4.33 -23.64 12.86
CA GLN A 216 3.83 -24.18 11.57
C GLN A 216 4.73 -23.83 10.38
N ALA A 217 5.69 -22.92 10.54
CA ALA A 217 6.60 -22.50 9.48
C ALA A 217 7.75 -23.51 9.26
N ALA A 218 7.48 -24.81 9.19
CA ALA A 218 8.53 -25.85 9.21
C ALA A 218 9.57 -25.67 8.08
N PRO A 219 10.88 -25.76 8.36
CA PRO A 219 11.92 -25.62 7.33
C PRO A 219 11.72 -26.62 6.17
N GLY A 220 11.81 -26.14 4.94
CA GLY A 220 11.52 -26.92 3.75
C GLY A 220 11.18 -26.02 2.55
N MET A 221 11.02 -26.64 1.39
CA MET A 221 10.64 -25.98 0.14
C MET A 221 9.31 -26.58 -0.32
N TYR A 222 8.27 -25.75 -0.45
CA TYR A 222 6.89 -26.17 -0.69
C TYR A 222 6.37 -25.51 -1.97
N THR A 223 5.89 -26.29 -2.94
CA THR A 223 5.37 -25.80 -4.23
C THR A 223 3.84 -25.81 -4.25
N THR A 224 3.23 -24.88 -4.98
CA THR A 224 1.77 -24.88 -5.24
C THR A 224 1.32 -26.11 -6.03
N GLU A 225 2.23 -26.75 -6.78
CA GLU A 225 1.97 -27.98 -7.55
C GLU A 225 1.49 -29.17 -6.70
N GLN A 226 1.76 -29.14 -5.38
CA GLN A 226 1.22 -30.16 -4.48
C GLN A 226 -0.32 -30.12 -4.37
N LEU A 227 -0.96 -29.03 -4.79
CA LEU A 227 -2.42 -28.87 -4.84
C LEU A 227 -3.03 -29.57 -6.07
N PHE A 228 -2.24 -29.82 -7.11
CA PHE A 228 -2.66 -30.42 -8.37
C PHE A 228 -2.26 -31.90 -8.47
N VAL A 229 -2.80 -32.72 -7.57
CA VAL A 229 -2.48 -34.16 -7.55
C VAL A 229 -3.28 -34.92 -8.63
N PRO A 230 -2.61 -35.57 -9.61
CA PRO A 230 -3.31 -36.38 -10.61
C PRO A 230 -4.06 -37.56 -9.97
N GLU A 231 -5.21 -37.94 -10.56
CA GLU A 231 -5.99 -39.08 -10.05
C GLU A 231 -5.15 -40.36 -9.94
N GLY A 232 -5.08 -40.92 -8.74
CA GLY A 232 -4.34 -42.16 -8.47
C GLY A 232 -2.88 -41.99 -8.06
N GLN A 233 -2.37 -40.76 -7.97
CA GLN A 233 -1.03 -40.46 -7.42
C GLN A 233 -1.12 -39.95 -5.98
N THR A 234 -0.01 -40.05 -5.23
CA THR A 234 0.10 -39.37 -3.94
C THR A 234 0.65 -37.95 -4.13
N THR A 235 0.35 -37.03 -3.21
CA THR A 235 0.89 -35.66 -3.24
C THR A 235 2.42 -35.63 -3.32
N ARG A 236 3.08 -36.60 -2.68
CA ARG A 236 4.54 -36.72 -2.72
C ARG A 236 5.05 -37.09 -4.11
N ASP A 237 4.32 -37.94 -4.84
CA ASP A 237 4.70 -38.34 -6.18
C ASP A 237 4.54 -37.16 -7.16
N ALA A 238 3.46 -36.39 -7.03
CA ALA A 238 3.23 -35.19 -7.82
C ALA A 238 4.35 -34.14 -7.62
N VAL A 239 4.72 -33.87 -6.36
CA VAL A 239 5.83 -32.96 -6.04
C VAL A 239 7.16 -33.46 -6.58
N ALA A 240 7.43 -34.78 -6.50
CA ALA A 240 8.66 -35.35 -7.02
C ALA A 240 8.72 -35.34 -8.55
N GLN A 241 7.58 -35.50 -9.23
CA GLN A 241 7.46 -35.38 -10.68
C GLN A 241 7.75 -33.94 -11.12
N PHE A 242 7.13 -32.96 -10.46
CA PHE A 242 7.38 -31.55 -10.72
C PHE A 242 8.85 -31.17 -10.49
N GLU A 243 9.47 -31.67 -9.41
CA GLU A 243 10.90 -31.44 -9.16
C GLU A 243 11.79 -31.99 -10.29
N ALA A 244 11.44 -33.14 -10.86
CA ALA A 244 12.18 -33.69 -12.00
C ALA A 244 12.03 -32.81 -13.26
N GLU A 245 10.83 -32.24 -13.47
CA GLU A 245 10.53 -31.37 -14.59
C GLU A 245 11.33 -30.06 -14.55
N ILE A 246 11.27 -29.30 -13.46
CA ILE A 246 11.96 -27.99 -13.35
C ILE A 246 13.50 -28.06 -13.42
N ARG A 247 14.07 -29.26 -13.19
CA ARG A 247 15.51 -29.50 -13.32
C ARG A 247 15.93 -29.79 -14.77
N GLU A 248 14.96 -30.09 -15.63
CA GLU A 248 15.17 -30.36 -17.05
C GLU A 248 14.68 -29.19 -17.93
N VAL A 249 13.69 -28.41 -17.46
CA VAL A 249 13.18 -27.23 -18.16
C VAL A 249 14.27 -26.15 -18.26
N PRO A 250 14.73 -25.79 -19.47
CA PRO A 250 15.72 -24.74 -19.64
C PRO A 250 15.08 -23.37 -19.44
N ILE A 251 15.73 -22.52 -18.64
CA ILE A 251 15.37 -21.10 -18.49
C ILE A 251 16.35 -20.20 -19.26
N TYR A 252 17.60 -20.63 -19.36
CA TYR A 252 18.64 -20.08 -20.24
C TYR A 252 19.37 -21.22 -20.96
N LEU A 253 20.32 -20.88 -21.84
CA LEU A 253 20.99 -21.82 -22.74
C LEU A 253 21.63 -23.02 -22.03
N ASP A 254 22.21 -22.79 -20.85
CA ASP A 254 22.97 -23.79 -20.09
C ASP A 254 22.41 -24.08 -18.69
N ASP A 255 21.35 -23.38 -18.26
CA ASP A 255 20.82 -23.43 -16.89
C ASP A 255 19.37 -23.90 -16.86
N SER A 256 19.05 -24.79 -15.92
CA SER A 256 17.66 -25.19 -15.65
C SER A 256 16.92 -24.14 -14.83
N GLU A 257 15.60 -24.19 -14.84
CA GLU A 257 14.76 -23.35 -13.98
C GLU A 257 15.11 -23.49 -12.48
N PHE A 258 15.51 -24.68 -12.04
CA PHE A 258 15.97 -24.89 -10.67
C PHE A 258 17.33 -24.23 -10.40
N ASP A 259 18.26 -24.26 -11.35
CA ASP A 259 19.58 -23.63 -11.19
C ASP A 259 19.44 -22.10 -11.09
N GLU A 260 18.56 -21.51 -11.89
CA GLU A 260 18.27 -20.07 -11.86
C GLU A 260 17.53 -19.65 -10.59
N LEU A 261 16.67 -20.52 -10.04
CA LEU A 261 16.09 -20.33 -8.73
C LEU A 261 17.17 -20.27 -7.64
N GLU A 262 18.11 -21.22 -7.64
CA GLU A 262 19.23 -21.21 -6.69
C GLU A 262 20.09 -19.95 -6.85
N ALA A 263 20.34 -19.52 -8.08
CA ALA A 263 21.06 -18.29 -8.38
C ALA A 263 20.34 -17.05 -7.80
N HIS A 264 19.04 -16.89 -8.06
CA HIS A 264 18.24 -15.78 -7.53
C HIS A 264 18.23 -15.73 -6.00
N LEU A 265 18.07 -16.88 -5.34
CA LEU A 265 18.09 -16.97 -3.88
C LEU A 265 19.45 -16.59 -3.31
N ASN A 266 20.52 -17.01 -3.97
CA ASN A 266 21.89 -16.65 -3.60
C ASN A 266 22.18 -15.16 -3.78
N GLU A 267 21.69 -14.55 -4.87
CA GLU A 267 21.74 -13.10 -5.07
C GLU A 267 20.98 -12.34 -3.98
N ALA A 268 19.84 -12.88 -3.55
CA ALA A 268 19.08 -12.41 -2.38
C ALA A 268 19.77 -12.74 -1.03
N HIS A 269 21.05 -13.11 -1.03
CA HIS A 269 21.87 -13.40 0.15
C HIS A 269 21.43 -14.63 0.97
N LEU A 270 20.76 -15.61 0.36
CA LEU A 270 20.56 -16.93 0.97
C LEU A 270 21.73 -17.84 0.58
N PRO A 271 22.57 -18.29 1.53
CA PRO A 271 23.67 -19.20 1.20
C PRO A 271 23.16 -20.48 0.54
N ILE A 272 23.79 -20.90 -0.56
CA ILE A 272 23.39 -22.09 -1.35
C ILE A 272 23.30 -23.35 -0.47
N ASP A 273 24.17 -23.48 0.54
CA ASP A 273 24.16 -24.62 1.47
C ASP A 273 22.96 -24.66 2.42
N GLN A 274 22.21 -23.55 2.53
CA GLN A 274 20.97 -23.46 3.31
C GLN A 274 19.72 -23.66 2.45
N ILE A 275 19.84 -23.63 1.12
CA ILE A 275 18.71 -23.87 0.21
C ILE A 275 18.34 -25.36 0.32
N PRO A 276 17.08 -25.69 0.65
CA PRO A 276 16.65 -27.09 0.66
C PRO A 276 16.82 -27.70 -0.73
N SER A 277 17.51 -28.83 -0.82
CA SER A 277 17.84 -29.45 -2.11
C SER A 277 16.67 -30.12 -2.82
N ARG A 278 15.46 -30.11 -2.24
CA ARG A 278 14.28 -30.80 -2.76
C ARG A 278 12.98 -30.16 -2.28
N PHE A 279 11.92 -30.32 -3.07
CA PHE A 279 10.59 -29.96 -2.64
C PHE A 279 10.04 -31.00 -1.63
N SER A 280 9.20 -30.54 -0.72
CA SER A 280 8.55 -31.33 0.31
C SER A 280 7.05 -31.00 0.35
N VAL A 281 6.26 -31.96 0.84
CA VAL A 281 4.82 -31.74 1.07
C VAL A 281 4.65 -30.98 2.37
N VAL A 282 3.71 -30.03 2.40
CA VAL A 282 3.40 -29.27 3.62
C VAL A 282 2.98 -30.24 4.74
N PRO A 283 3.62 -30.17 5.91
CA PRO A 283 3.26 -31.02 7.05
C PRO A 283 1.80 -30.84 7.50
N ASN A 284 1.14 -31.94 7.88
CA ASN A 284 -0.26 -31.92 8.34
C ASN A 284 -0.50 -31.08 9.62
N ASP A 285 0.55 -30.81 10.39
CA ASP A 285 0.53 -29.96 11.59
C ASP A 285 0.70 -28.47 11.28
N SER A 286 0.80 -28.11 9.99
CA SER A 286 1.02 -26.75 9.49
C SER A 286 -0.12 -26.23 8.60
N PRO A 287 -1.39 -26.24 9.07
CA PRO A 287 -2.56 -25.88 8.25
C PRO A 287 -2.57 -24.42 7.79
N VAL A 288 -2.00 -23.48 8.58
CA VAL A 288 -1.92 -22.08 8.17
C VAL A 288 -0.92 -21.91 7.03
N LEU A 289 0.22 -22.61 7.08
CA LEU A 289 1.17 -22.62 5.96
C LEU A 289 0.51 -23.14 4.66
N LEU A 290 -0.27 -24.21 4.76
CA LEU A 290 -1.03 -24.73 3.61
C LEU A 290 -2.03 -23.68 3.08
N SER A 291 -2.77 -23.01 3.97
CA SER A 291 -3.72 -21.98 3.55
C SER A 291 -3.06 -20.78 2.85
N VAL A 292 -1.83 -20.42 3.22
CA VAL A 292 -1.10 -19.36 2.49
C VAL A 292 -0.61 -19.83 1.14
N LEU A 293 -0.22 -21.10 1.02
CA LEU A 293 0.12 -21.69 -0.28
C LEU A 293 -1.10 -21.77 -1.20
N GLU A 294 -2.28 -22.16 -0.68
CA GLU A 294 -3.55 -22.12 -1.40
C GLU A 294 -3.89 -20.69 -1.86
N LYS A 295 -3.65 -19.70 -1.00
CA LYS A 295 -3.85 -18.29 -1.36
C LYS A 295 -2.86 -17.82 -2.44
N LEU A 296 -1.59 -18.23 -2.38
CA LEU A 296 -0.62 -17.94 -3.43
C LEU A 296 -1.09 -18.48 -4.78
N GLU A 297 -1.57 -19.72 -4.80
CA GLU A 297 -2.13 -20.33 -6.00
C GLU A 297 -3.39 -19.61 -6.49
N GLU A 298 -4.32 -19.25 -5.60
CA GLU A 298 -5.52 -18.49 -5.95
C GLU A 298 -5.17 -17.15 -6.62
N GLU A 299 -4.20 -16.42 -6.08
CA GLU A 299 -3.74 -15.13 -6.63
C GLU A 299 -3.03 -15.30 -7.98
N ILE A 300 -2.22 -16.35 -8.15
CA ILE A 300 -1.60 -16.70 -9.44
C ILE A 300 -2.69 -16.98 -10.48
N GLN A 301 -3.68 -17.81 -10.15
CA GLN A 301 -4.78 -18.15 -11.06
C GLN A 301 -5.67 -16.94 -11.36
N HIS A 302 -5.86 -16.04 -10.40
CA HIS A 302 -6.60 -14.80 -10.61
C HIS A 302 -5.94 -13.90 -11.68
N ARG A 303 -4.61 -13.98 -11.80
CA ARG A 303 -3.78 -13.21 -12.76
C ARG A 303 -3.13 -14.08 -13.83
N ALA A 304 -3.71 -15.24 -14.13
CA ALA A 304 -3.16 -16.20 -15.10
C ALA A 304 -2.97 -15.64 -16.52
N SER A 305 -3.66 -14.53 -16.86
CA SER A 305 -3.45 -13.82 -18.12
C SER A 305 -2.06 -13.15 -18.20
N GLU A 306 -1.56 -12.63 -17.08
CA GLU A 306 -0.25 -12.01 -16.95
C GLU A 306 0.84 -13.03 -16.59
N LEU A 307 0.45 -14.12 -15.91
CA LEU A 307 1.34 -15.18 -15.42
C LEU A 307 0.95 -16.55 -16.02
N PRO A 308 1.09 -16.76 -17.34
CA PRO A 308 0.78 -18.04 -17.95
C PRO A 308 1.75 -19.14 -17.49
N ASN A 309 1.21 -20.34 -17.30
CA ASN A 309 1.94 -21.53 -16.82
C ASN A 309 2.77 -21.26 -15.55
N ALA A 310 2.26 -20.38 -14.69
CA ALA A 310 2.96 -19.98 -13.49
C ALA A 310 2.78 -20.98 -12.36
N TRP A 311 3.84 -21.14 -11.56
CA TRP A 311 3.80 -21.89 -10.31
C TRP A 311 4.45 -21.06 -9.20
N GLY A 312 4.05 -21.35 -7.96
CA GLY A 312 4.54 -20.67 -6.77
C GLY A 312 5.30 -21.61 -5.84
N ALA A 313 6.24 -21.07 -5.08
CA ALA A 313 6.85 -21.81 -3.98
C ALA A 313 7.12 -20.94 -2.74
N ILE A 314 7.12 -21.61 -1.59
CA ILE A 314 7.49 -21.07 -0.29
C ILE A 314 8.69 -21.86 0.22
N ILE A 315 9.81 -21.19 0.39
CA ILE A 315 11.05 -21.75 0.90
C ILE A 315 11.27 -21.21 2.30
N ILE A 316 11.36 -22.10 3.28
CA ILE A 316 11.59 -21.74 4.67
C ILE A 316 12.94 -22.28 5.11
N THR A 317 13.85 -21.37 5.45
CA THR A 317 15.20 -21.70 5.91
C THR A 317 15.40 -21.30 7.37
N PRO A 318 16.09 -22.15 8.17
CA PRO A 318 16.46 -21.79 9.53
C PRO A 318 17.61 -20.78 9.48
N TRP A 319 17.37 -19.55 9.92
CA TRP A 319 18.38 -18.48 9.90
C TRP A 319 19.09 -18.34 11.24
N GLN A 320 18.31 -18.37 12.33
CA GLN A 320 18.77 -18.43 13.73
C GLN A 320 17.78 -19.30 14.53
N ASP A 321 18.13 -19.67 15.77
CA ASP A 321 17.28 -20.56 16.59
C ASP A 321 15.81 -20.09 16.67
N ASN A 322 15.59 -18.77 16.78
CA ASN A 322 14.26 -18.16 16.90
C ASN A 322 13.86 -17.34 15.67
N LEU A 323 14.57 -17.50 14.54
CA LEU A 323 14.36 -16.70 13.33
C LEU A 323 14.41 -17.58 12.09
N ARG A 324 13.31 -17.57 11.34
CA ARG A 324 13.22 -18.24 10.04
C ARG A 324 13.23 -17.19 8.94
N ARG A 325 13.95 -17.46 7.87
CA ARG A 325 13.86 -16.72 6.63
C ARG A 325 12.88 -17.46 5.72
N ILE A 326 11.98 -16.69 5.12
CA ILE A 326 10.93 -17.21 4.25
C ILE A 326 11.12 -16.50 2.91
N ASP A 327 11.38 -17.25 1.87
CA ASP A 327 11.48 -16.77 0.50
C ASP A 327 10.26 -17.28 -0.27
N MET A 328 9.52 -16.35 -0.88
CA MET A 328 8.40 -16.65 -1.78
C MET A 328 8.89 -16.50 -3.20
N VAL A 329 8.49 -17.44 -4.04
CA VAL A 329 8.95 -17.57 -5.42
C VAL A 329 7.72 -17.68 -6.31
N ILE A 330 7.74 -16.97 -7.43
CA ILE A 330 6.81 -17.18 -8.54
C ILE A 330 7.66 -17.35 -9.78
N SER A 331 7.41 -18.40 -10.55
CA SER A 331 7.97 -18.59 -11.89
C SER A 331 6.85 -18.64 -12.91
N TRP A 332 7.04 -18.04 -14.07
CA TRP A 332 6.02 -17.99 -15.13
C TRP A 332 6.63 -17.82 -16.53
N ASP A 333 5.82 -18.09 -17.54
CA ASP A 333 6.19 -17.87 -18.94
C ASP A 333 6.05 -16.38 -19.29
N THR A 334 7.14 -15.77 -19.75
CA THR A 334 7.19 -14.31 -19.94
C THR A 334 6.34 -13.89 -21.13
N VAL A 335 5.44 -12.94 -20.91
CA VAL A 335 4.60 -12.33 -21.96
C VAL A 335 4.94 -10.88 -22.21
N VAL A 336 4.66 -10.42 -23.43
CA VAL A 336 4.81 -9.01 -23.80
C VAL A 336 3.67 -8.21 -23.17
N ILE A 337 4.01 -7.30 -22.25
CA ILE A 337 3.06 -6.40 -21.58
C ILE A 337 3.08 -5.03 -22.27
N GLU A 338 1.91 -4.51 -22.67
CA GLU A 338 1.75 -3.17 -23.25
C GLU A 338 0.71 -2.38 -22.44
N ALA A 339 1.12 -1.23 -21.88
CA ALA A 339 0.28 -0.38 -21.03
C ALA A 339 -0.32 -1.08 -19.78
N GLY A 340 0.34 -2.13 -19.27
CA GLY A 340 -0.09 -2.88 -18.08
C GLY A 340 -1.00 -4.06 -18.37
N GLU A 341 -1.21 -4.41 -19.64
CA GLU A 341 -2.02 -5.55 -20.06
C GLU A 341 -1.18 -6.51 -20.94
N PRO A 342 -1.40 -7.83 -20.86
CA PRO A 342 -0.80 -8.79 -21.78
C PRO A 342 -1.22 -8.51 -23.22
N LYS A 343 -0.26 -8.50 -24.12
CA LYS A 343 -0.54 -8.40 -25.55
C LYS A 343 -0.93 -9.77 -26.10
N TYR A 344 -2.00 -9.80 -26.87
CA TYR A 344 -2.49 -11.02 -27.51
C TYR A 344 -2.20 -11.03 -29.01
N ASN A 345 -1.91 -12.20 -29.53
CA ASN A 345 -1.85 -12.49 -30.96
C ASN A 345 -3.27 -12.50 -31.57
N ASP A 346 -3.37 -12.47 -32.90
CA ASP A 346 -4.65 -12.49 -33.63
C ASP A 346 -5.50 -13.75 -33.36
N ASP A 347 -4.89 -14.81 -32.84
CA ASP A 347 -5.51 -16.08 -32.45
C ASP A 347 -6.02 -16.09 -31.00
N GLY A 348 -5.78 -15.02 -30.23
CA GLY A 348 -6.17 -14.89 -28.83
C GLY A 348 -5.19 -15.53 -27.83
N THR A 349 -4.02 -16.00 -28.29
CA THR A 349 -2.95 -16.46 -27.40
C THR A 349 -2.10 -15.30 -26.88
N PRO A 350 -1.58 -15.36 -25.64
CA PRO A 350 -0.62 -14.37 -25.16
C PRO A 350 0.62 -14.33 -26.07
N GLN A 351 1.14 -13.14 -26.33
CA GLN A 351 2.39 -12.99 -27.05
C GLN A 351 3.55 -13.28 -26.09
N TYR A 352 4.14 -14.46 -26.19
CA TYR A 352 5.29 -14.88 -25.39
C TYR A 352 6.58 -14.19 -25.83
N VAL A 353 7.49 -14.00 -24.87
CA VAL A 353 8.89 -13.67 -25.11
C VAL A 353 9.65 -14.98 -25.25
N TYR A 354 10.44 -15.12 -26.31
CA TYR A 354 11.22 -16.31 -26.58
C TYR A 354 12.69 -16.08 -26.24
N LEU A 355 13.38 -17.14 -25.84
CA LEU A 355 14.83 -17.09 -25.62
C LEU A 355 15.54 -16.82 -26.94
N THR A 356 16.53 -15.93 -26.90
CA THR A 356 17.36 -15.58 -28.05
C THR A 356 18.82 -15.84 -27.75
N ASP A 357 19.56 -16.34 -28.74
CA ASP A 357 21.01 -16.48 -28.66
C ASP A 357 21.68 -15.09 -28.66
N GLU A 358 22.57 -14.83 -27.70
CA GLU A 358 23.21 -13.51 -27.53
C GLU A 358 24.14 -13.11 -28.68
N GLU A 359 24.72 -14.06 -29.40
CA GLU A 359 25.65 -13.80 -30.51
C GLU A 359 24.92 -13.60 -31.85
N THR A 360 23.83 -14.33 -32.07
CA THR A 360 23.10 -14.34 -33.35
C THR A 360 21.80 -13.55 -33.33
N GLY A 361 21.18 -13.37 -32.15
CA GLY A 361 19.88 -12.74 -31.98
C GLY A 361 18.70 -13.57 -32.51
N GLU A 362 18.94 -14.82 -32.89
CA GLU A 362 17.90 -15.76 -33.36
C GLU A 362 17.27 -16.50 -32.17
N PRO A 363 15.98 -16.89 -32.27
CA PRO A 363 15.31 -17.62 -31.21
C PRO A 363 15.89 -19.03 -31.06
N ILE A 364 16.08 -19.45 -29.81
CA ILE A 364 16.54 -20.79 -29.47
C ILE A 364 15.38 -21.76 -29.71
N LEU A 365 15.64 -22.84 -30.44
CA LEU A 365 14.65 -23.84 -30.78
C LEU A 365 14.81 -25.09 -29.91
N ASP A 366 13.70 -25.69 -29.51
CA ASP A 366 13.65 -26.96 -28.80
C ASP A 366 13.98 -28.17 -29.72
N GLU A 367 13.94 -29.39 -29.17
CA GLU A 367 14.18 -30.62 -29.93
C GLU A 367 13.19 -30.85 -31.09
N MET A 368 12.04 -30.17 -31.06
CA MET A 368 10.99 -30.24 -32.07
C MET A 368 11.08 -29.10 -33.11
N GLY A 369 11.99 -28.15 -32.93
CA GLY A 369 12.20 -27.00 -33.81
C GLY A 369 11.28 -25.81 -33.51
N GLU A 370 10.59 -25.80 -32.36
CA GLU A 370 9.76 -24.70 -31.89
C GLU A 370 10.55 -23.76 -30.96
N PRO A 371 10.28 -22.43 -30.98
CA PRO A 371 11.02 -21.49 -30.16
C PRO A 371 10.71 -21.67 -28.67
N VAL A 372 11.76 -21.74 -27.84
CA VAL A 372 11.65 -21.90 -26.38
C VAL A 372 11.18 -20.60 -25.74
N VAL A 373 10.11 -20.69 -24.95
CA VAL A 373 9.56 -19.54 -24.21
C VAL A 373 10.50 -19.17 -23.06
N HIS A 374 10.78 -17.88 -22.91
CA HIS A 374 11.57 -17.36 -21.79
C HIS A 374 10.74 -17.40 -20.50
N ARG A 375 11.22 -18.10 -19.48
CA ARG A 375 10.60 -18.08 -18.14
C ARG A 375 11.27 -17.02 -17.27
N SER A 376 10.47 -16.34 -16.46
CA SER A 376 10.92 -15.35 -15.48
C SER A 376 10.69 -15.88 -14.07
N ILE A 377 11.59 -15.55 -13.15
CA ILE A 377 11.46 -15.87 -11.73
C ILE A 377 11.47 -14.58 -10.93
N ALA A 378 10.52 -14.45 -10.01
CA ALA A 378 10.47 -13.36 -9.04
C ALA A 378 10.53 -13.93 -7.63
N THR A 379 11.30 -13.26 -6.77
CA THR A 379 11.46 -13.66 -5.37
C THR A 379 11.18 -12.48 -4.44
N ALA A 380 10.58 -12.77 -3.29
CA ALA A 380 10.46 -11.83 -2.18
C ALA A 380 10.73 -12.55 -0.87
N HIS A 381 11.47 -11.93 0.04
CA HIS A 381 11.86 -12.57 1.29
C HIS A 381 11.40 -11.78 2.51
N ILE A 382 11.06 -12.51 3.57
CA ILE A 382 10.74 -11.97 4.88
C ILE A 382 11.42 -12.78 5.98
N TYR A 383 11.52 -12.17 7.15
CA TYR A 383 11.97 -12.84 8.36
C TYR A 383 10.79 -13.02 9.32
N LEU A 384 10.63 -14.24 9.83
CA LEU A 384 9.62 -14.61 10.83
C LEU A 384 10.34 -15.00 12.13
N HIS A 385 10.13 -14.19 13.17
CA HIS A 385 10.68 -14.43 14.50
C HIS A 385 9.68 -15.21 15.37
N GLU A 386 10.14 -16.05 16.29
CA GLU A 386 9.27 -16.82 17.19
C GLU A 386 8.32 -15.92 18.00
N ASP A 387 8.85 -14.82 18.54
CA ASP A 387 8.08 -13.82 19.28
C ASP A 387 7.40 -12.77 18.38
N SER A 388 7.27 -13.01 17.07
CA SER A 388 6.60 -12.06 16.19
C SER A 388 5.10 -12.03 16.53
N ALA A 389 4.72 -11.06 17.35
CA ALA A 389 3.38 -10.87 17.88
C ALA A 389 2.39 -10.33 16.84
N TYR A 390 2.48 -10.79 15.59
CA TYR A 390 1.66 -10.21 14.53
C TYR A 390 0.19 -10.47 14.84
N PHE A 391 -0.24 -11.71 15.17
CA PHE A 391 -1.59 -11.98 15.68
C PHE A 391 -1.62 -13.31 16.48
N ASP A 392 -2.21 -13.33 17.67
CA ASP A 392 -2.69 -14.53 18.40
C ASP A 392 -4.15 -14.84 18.00
#